data_AF-A0A366M7J4-F1
#
_entry.id   AF-A0A366M7J4-F1
#
_cell.length_a   1.000
_cell.length_b   1.000
_cell.length_c   1.000
_cell.angle_alpha   90.00
_cell.angle_beta   90.00
_cell.angle_gamma   90.00
#
_symmetry.space_group_name_H-M   'P 1'
#
loop_
_entity.id
_entity.type
_entity.pdbx_description
1 polymer ?
#
loop_
_entity_poly.entity_id
_entity_poly.type
_entity_poly.pdbx_seq_one_letter_code
_entity_poly.pdbx_strand_id
1 'polypeptide(L)'
;MGTSPAAPTGKPARTLLTCGVIAGPLFIAAFLIEGATRTGYDPMRHPVSSLALGDLGWTQTLNFLVCGLLTTAFAIGVRRAQGGFWAPLLIGVWAVAMVLAGVFTGDPISGYPAGTPALRPEYSGLPALLHDAVAVPGFAALTIAGIVVAVRFARRRRYGWAAYSAATAVVFTTSLVLSQLGFDQLEPWVNHAGLLQRTAIVTAWTWLTLLGLRLRRAGFPAPHNPENPEDPTPARKPVLPNGPAGARSASAAQ
;
A
#
# COMPACT_ATOMS: atom_id res chain seq x y z
N MET A 1 47.99 2.98 2.55
CA MET A 1 46.89 3.31 1.61
C MET A 1 45.63 2.62 2.11
N GLY A 2 44.83 3.30 2.92
CA GLY A 2 43.56 2.77 3.43
C GLY A 2 42.41 3.36 2.63
N THR A 3 41.75 2.55 1.81
CA THR A 3 40.49 2.92 1.18
C THR A 3 39.41 2.98 2.26
N SER A 4 38.94 4.19 2.61
CA SER A 4 37.67 4.34 3.33
C SER A 4 36.54 3.70 2.49
N PRO A 5 35.71 2.80 3.05
CA PRO A 5 34.52 2.35 2.35
C PRO A 5 33.53 3.52 2.25
N ALA A 6 33.06 3.79 1.04
CA ALA A 6 32.13 4.88 0.74
C ALA A 6 30.80 4.75 1.50
N ALA A 7 30.45 5.76 2.30
CA ALA A 7 29.06 5.97 2.74
C ALA A 7 28.26 6.59 1.59
N PRO A 8 27.14 5.96 1.15
CA PRO A 8 25.87 6.68 1.16
C PRO A 8 24.64 5.76 1.28
N THR A 9 24.20 5.40 2.49
CA THR A 9 22.98 4.60 2.69
C THR A 9 21.67 5.40 2.55
N GLY A 10 21.72 6.73 2.40
CA GLY A 10 20.54 7.61 2.34
C GLY A 10 19.90 7.82 0.95
N LYS A 11 20.68 7.77 -0.13
CA LYS A 11 20.19 8.00 -1.52
C LYS A 11 19.18 6.95 -1.99
N PRO A 12 19.48 5.63 -1.93
CA PRO A 12 18.56 4.61 -2.47
C PRO A 12 17.22 4.59 -1.72
N ALA A 13 17.23 4.82 -0.40
CA ALA A 13 16.00 4.84 0.37
C ALA A 13 15.16 6.11 0.10
N ARG A 14 15.78 7.26 -0.21
CA ARG A 14 15.07 8.46 -0.67
C ARG A 14 14.43 8.28 -2.04
N THR A 15 15.08 7.56 -2.96
CA THR A 15 14.52 7.18 -4.27
C THR A 15 13.29 6.30 -4.10
N LEU A 16 13.39 5.23 -3.30
CA LEU A 16 12.26 4.34 -3.00
C LEU A 16 11.05 5.08 -2.42
N LEU A 17 11.29 6.02 -1.49
CA LEU A 17 10.21 6.87 -0.97
C LEU A 17 9.61 7.80 -2.03
N THR A 18 10.42 8.26 -2.98
CA THR A 18 9.97 9.11 -4.09
C THR A 18 9.04 8.34 -5.03
N CYS A 19 9.26 7.03 -5.24
CA CYS A 19 8.33 6.19 -5.99
C CYS A 19 6.90 6.25 -5.43
N GLY A 20 6.73 6.18 -4.11
CA GLY A 20 5.40 6.29 -3.49
C GLY A 20 4.79 7.70 -3.57
N VAL A 21 5.63 8.73 -3.55
CA VAL A 21 5.19 10.13 -3.76
C VAL A 21 4.66 10.34 -5.19
N ILE A 22 5.22 9.62 -6.17
CA ILE A 22 4.81 9.73 -7.58
C ILE A 22 3.62 8.82 -7.89
N ALA A 23 3.55 7.63 -7.29
CA ALA A 23 2.53 6.62 -7.58
C ALA A 23 1.10 7.16 -7.39
N GLY A 24 0.83 7.90 -6.32
CA GLY A 24 -0.51 8.45 -6.06
C GLY A 24 -0.99 9.44 -7.11
N PRO A 25 -0.26 10.56 -7.35
CA PRO A 25 -0.62 11.51 -8.40
C PRO A 25 -0.70 10.88 -9.79
N LEU A 26 0.21 9.95 -10.11
CA LEU A 26 0.19 9.23 -11.38
C LEU A 26 -1.09 8.41 -11.54
N PHE A 27 -1.44 7.59 -10.53
CA PHE A 27 -2.63 6.75 -10.59
C PHE A 27 -3.90 7.58 -10.71
N ILE A 28 -4.00 8.66 -9.92
CA ILE A 28 -5.15 9.56 -9.93
C ILE A 28 -5.29 10.26 -11.27
N ALA A 29 -4.21 10.85 -11.79
CA ALA A 29 -4.25 11.55 -13.07
C ALA A 29 -4.65 10.61 -14.21
N ALA A 30 -4.09 9.40 -14.25
CA ALA A 30 -4.41 8.41 -15.27
C ALA A 30 -5.90 8.04 -15.26
N PHE A 31 -6.48 7.62 -14.13
CA PHE A 31 -7.90 7.23 -14.14
C PHE A 31 -8.84 8.41 -14.37
N LEU A 32 -8.46 9.64 -14.00
CA LEU A 32 -9.26 10.83 -14.29
C LEU A 32 -9.26 11.16 -15.79
N ILE A 33 -8.09 11.08 -16.44
CA ILE A 33 -7.97 11.27 -17.89
C ILE A 33 -8.73 10.18 -18.64
N GLU A 34 -8.53 8.92 -18.27
CA GLU A 34 -9.24 7.79 -18.86
C GLU A 34 -10.75 7.91 -18.63
N GLY A 35 -11.19 8.20 -17.41
CA GLY A 35 -12.61 8.37 -17.10
C GLY A 35 -13.27 9.54 -17.82
N ALA A 36 -12.52 10.60 -18.15
CA ALA A 36 -13.04 11.73 -18.92
C ALA A 36 -13.07 11.48 -20.43
N THR A 37 -12.30 10.52 -20.93
CA THR A 37 -12.14 10.25 -22.37
C THR A 37 -12.81 8.96 -22.82
N ARG A 38 -13.21 8.08 -21.90
CA ARG A 38 -13.74 6.76 -22.21
C ARG A 38 -15.23 6.80 -22.54
N THR A 39 -15.59 6.42 -23.75
CA THR A 39 -16.99 6.37 -24.21
C THR A 39 -17.84 5.44 -23.34
N GLY A 40 -19.01 5.93 -22.93
CA GLY A 40 -19.99 5.16 -22.15
C GLY A 40 -19.62 4.96 -20.68
N TYR A 41 -18.45 5.43 -20.26
CA TYR A 41 -18.01 5.37 -18.87
C TYR A 41 -18.57 6.56 -18.08
N ASP A 42 -19.21 6.28 -16.96
CA ASP A 42 -19.78 7.28 -16.05
C ASP A 42 -19.01 7.27 -14.72
N PRO A 43 -18.23 8.33 -14.41
CA PRO A 43 -17.49 8.44 -13.16
C PRO A 43 -18.34 8.37 -11.89
N MET A 44 -19.64 8.64 -11.98
CA MET A 44 -20.56 8.56 -10.84
C MET A 44 -20.97 7.13 -10.53
N ARG A 45 -21.05 6.27 -11.56
CA ARG A 45 -21.66 4.93 -11.47
C ARG A 45 -20.65 3.79 -11.61
N HIS A 46 -19.61 3.97 -12.41
CA HIS A 46 -18.71 2.89 -12.78
C HIS A 46 -17.42 2.88 -11.95
N PRO A 47 -16.90 1.69 -11.59
CA PRO A 47 -15.65 1.60 -10.85
C PRO A 47 -14.46 1.98 -11.72
N VAL A 48 -13.37 2.42 -11.08
CA VAL A 48 -12.11 2.74 -11.76
C VAL A 48 -11.51 1.50 -12.44
N SER A 49 -11.65 0.31 -11.84
CA SER A 49 -11.15 -0.94 -12.44
C SER A 49 -11.81 -1.27 -13.77
N SER A 50 -13.06 -0.87 -13.99
CA SER A 50 -13.75 -1.07 -15.27
C SER A 50 -13.08 -0.33 -16.43
N LEU A 51 -12.26 0.70 -16.19
CA LEU A 51 -11.49 1.35 -17.27
C LEU A 51 -10.51 0.37 -17.96
N ALA A 52 -10.19 -0.76 -17.32
CA ALA A 52 -9.42 -1.84 -17.91
C ALA A 52 -10.21 -2.70 -18.93
N LEU A 53 -11.50 -2.41 -19.14
CA LEU A 53 -12.35 -3.08 -20.13
C LEU A 53 -12.35 -2.34 -21.47
N GLY A 54 -12.54 -3.10 -22.55
CA GLY A 54 -12.62 -2.59 -23.92
C GLY A 54 -11.25 -2.30 -24.55
N ASP A 55 -11.26 -1.73 -25.76
CA ASP A 55 -10.09 -1.61 -26.64
C ASP A 55 -8.93 -0.82 -26.03
N LEU A 56 -9.22 0.21 -25.23
CA LEU A 56 -8.22 1.02 -24.54
C LEU A 56 -7.94 0.53 -23.10
N GLY A 57 -8.46 -0.64 -22.71
CA GLY A 57 -8.34 -1.20 -21.37
C GLY A 57 -6.89 -1.39 -20.88
N TRP A 58 -5.98 -1.62 -21.83
CA TRP A 58 -4.55 -1.76 -21.54
C TRP A 58 -3.94 -0.55 -20.83
N THR A 59 -4.51 0.66 -20.99
CA THR A 59 -4.00 1.89 -20.34
C THR A 59 -4.20 1.82 -18.82
N GLN A 60 -5.41 1.50 -18.35
CA GLN A 60 -5.66 1.26 -16.93
C GLN A 60 -4.90 0.04 -16.39
N THR A 61 -4.75 -1.03 -17.19
CA THR A 61 -3.87 -2.16 -16.83
C THR A 61 -2.43 -1.69 -16.58
N LEU A 62 -1.86 -0.89 -17.49
CA LEU A 62 -0.53 -0.34 -17.32
C LEU A 62 -0.45 0.56 -16.08
N ASN A 63 -1.48 1.36 -15.82
CA ASN A 63 -1.58 2.19 -14.63
C ASN A 63 -1.54 1.35 -13.33
N PHE A 64 -2.28 0.24 -13.28
CA PHE A 64 -2.21 -0.71 -12.15
C PHE A 64 -0.81 -1.29 -11.96
N LEU A 65 -0.19 -1.78 -13.04
CA LEU A 65 1.13 -2.40 -12.99
C LEU A 65 2.22 -1.41 -12.54
N VAL A 66 2.29 -0.25 -13.19
CA VAL A 66 3.30 0.79 -12.89
C VAL A 66 3.14 1.29 -11.46
N CYS A 67 1.92 1.66 -11.05
CA CYS A 67 1.68 2.18 -9.71
C CYS A 67 1.85 1.10 -8.63
N GLY A 68 1.53 -0.16 -8.92
CA GLY A 68 1.81 -1.30 -8.05
C GLY A 68 3.32 -1.51 -7.84
N LEU A 69 4.13 -1.45 -8.90
CA LEU A 69 5.59 -1.56 -8.80
C LEU A 69 6.21 -0.37 -8.05
N LEU A 70 5.76 0.86 -8.33
CA LEU A 70 6.20 2.05 -7.60
C LEU A 70 5.84 1.98 -6.10
N THR A 71 4.65 1.44 -5.78
CA THR A 71 4.21 1.25 -4.39
C THR A 71 4.95 0.11 -3.70
N THR A 72 5.38 -0.91 -4.45
CA THR A 72 6.27 -1.96 -3.94
C THR A 72 7.63 -1.36 -3.53
N ALA A 73 8.22 -0.54 -4.41
CA ALA A 73 9.42 0.21 -4.07
C ALA A 73 9.20 1.12 -2.84
N PHE A 74 8.04 1.79 -2.77
CA PHE A 74 7.66 2.60 -1.62
C PHE A 74 7.62 1.80 -0.32
N ALA A 75 6.99 0.63 -0.28
CA ALA A 75 6.93 -0.23 0.90
C ALA A 75 8.33 -0.57 1.44
N ILE A 76 9.26 -0.91 0.54
CA ILE A 76 10.67 -1.14 0.89
C ILE A 76 11.31 0.13 1.46
N GLY A 77 11.02 1.29 0.85
CA GLY A 77 11.44 2.60 1.36
C GLY A 77 10.93 2.89 2.77
N VAL A 78 9.65 2.61 3.05
CA VAL A 78 9.04 2.78 4.39
C VAL A 78 9.75 1.87 5.40
N ARG A 79 9.99 0.60 5.06
CA ARG A 79 10.71 -0.35 5.93
C ARG A 79 12.10 0.17 6.28
N ARG A 80 12.84 0.71 5.30
CA ARG A 80 14.19 1.26 5.51
C ARG A 80 14.18 2.57 6.30
N ALA A 81 13.18 3.44 6.10
CA ALA A 81 13.12 4.74 6.75
C ALA A 81 12.69 4.68 8.22
N GLN A 82 11.78 3.77 8.55
CA GLN A 82 11.08 3.77 9.83
C GLN A 82 11.24 2.49 10.65
N GLY A 83 11.76 1.41 10.06
CA GLY A 83 11.67 0.07 10.63
C GLY A 83 10.21 -0.36 10.83
N GLY A 84 9.99 -1.33 11.72
CA GLY A 84 8.66 -1.89 11.96
C GLY A 84 8.18 -2.80 10.83
N PHE A 85 7.34 -3.78 11.16
CA PHE A 85 6.94 -4.84 10.24
C PHE A 85 5.61 -4.56 9.55
N TRP A 86 4.58 -4.20 10.33
CA TRP A 86 3.20 -4.15 9.86
C TRP A 86 2.92 -3.10 8.78
N ALA A 87 3.33 -1.83 8.97
CA ALA A 87 3.02 -0.80 7.97
C ALA A 87 3.67 -1.07 6.59
N PRO A 88 4.98 -1.39 6.48
CA PRO A 88 5.56 -1.78 5.21
C PRO A 88 4.93 -3.03 4.60
N LEU A 89 4.63 -4.05 5.41
CA LEU A 89 3.99 -5.28 4.94
C LEU A 89 2.63 -4.99 4.30
N LEU A 90 1.76 -4.26 5.01
CA LEU A 90 0.41 -3.97 4.55
C LEU A 90 0.40 -3.09 3.29
N ILE A 91 1.31 -2.10 3.20
CA ILE A 91 1.50 -1.32 1.97
C ILE A 91 2.00 -2.23 0.82
N GLY A 92 2.86 -3.21 1.13
CA GLY A 92 3.32 -4.22 0.16
C GLY A 92 2.19 -5.15 -0.32
N VAL A 93 1.31 -5.58 0.58
CA VAL A 93 0.13 -6.39 0.23
C VAL A 93 -0.78 -5.62 -0.72
N TRP A 94 -1.04 -4.34 -0.43
CA TRP A 94 -1.77 -3.46 -1.35
C TRP A 94 -1.08 -3.34 -2.72
N ALA A 95 0.24 -3.16 -2.73
CA ALA A 95 1.01 -3.02 -3.96
C ALA A 95 0.94 -4.29 -4.83
N VAL A 96 1.03 -5.48 -4.22
CA VAL A 96 0.90 -6.77 -4.92
C VAL A 96 -0.52 -6.97 -5.43
N ALA A 97 -1.54 -6.66 -4.61
CA ALA A 97 -2.93 -6.70 -5.03
C ALA A 97 -3.19 -5.83 -6.27
N MET A 98 -2.61 -4.64 -6.33
CA MET A 98 -2.68 -3.78 -7.52
C MET A 98 -2.06 -4.41 -8.76
N VAL A 99 -0.86 -5.00 -8.64
CA VAL A 99 -0.21 -5.67 -9.78
C VAL A 99 -1.09 -6.81 -10.29
N LEU A 100 -1.62 -7.64 -9.38
CA LEU A 100 -2.49 -8.75 -9.73
C LEU A 100 -3.81 -8.27 -10.33
N ALA A 101 -4.41 -7.19 -9.82
CA ALA A 101 -5.60 -6.58 -10.41
C ALA A 101 -5.36 -5.97 -11.80
N GLY A 102 -4.11 -5.62 -12.13
CA GLY A 102 -3.71 -5.26 -13.49
C GLY A 102 -3.59 -6.47 -14.42
N VAL A 103 -3.11 -7.61 -13.91
CA VAL A 103 -2.97 -8.86 -14.67
C VAL A 103 -4.33 -9.52 -14.94
N PHE A 104 -5.22 -9.51 -13.95
CA PHE A 104 -6.53 -10.13 -14.04
C PHE A 104 -7.61 -9.08 -14.28
N THR A 105 -8.35 -9.19 -15.37
CA THR A 105 -9.42 -8.25 -15.71
C THR A 105 -10.71 -8.59 -14.95
N GLY A 106 -11.31 -7.60 -14.30
CA GLY A 106 -12.59 -7.73 -13.59
C GLY A 106 -13.78 -7.86 -14.53
N ASP A 107 -14.94 -8.22 -13.98
CA ASP A 107 -16.17 -8.32 -14.76
C ASP A 107 -16.78 -6.94 -15.10
N PRO A 108 -17.54 -6.85 -16.21
CA PRO A 108 -18.42 -5.73 -16.45
C PRO A 108 -19.44 -5.56 -15.32
N ILE A 109 -19.67 -4.32 -14.90
CA ILE A 109 -20.59 -3.99 -13.80
C ILE A 109 -21.30 -2.67 -14.07
N SER A 110 -22.52 -2.54 -13.55
CA SER A 110 -23.35 -1.35 -13.67
C SER A 110 -23.57 -0.89 -15.12
N GLY A 111 -23.64 -1.85 -16.06
CA GLY A 111 -23.91 -1.60 -17.47
C GLY A 111 -22.72 -1.07 -18.27
N TYR A 112 -21.50 -1.17 -17.74
CA TYR A 112 -20.28 -0.81 -18.46
C TYR A 112 -19.37 -2.02 -18.74
N PRO A 113 -18.88 -2.19 -19.98
CA PRO A 113 -19.17 -1.36 -21.18
C PRO A 113 -20.63 -1.43 -21.62
N ALA A 114 -21.06 -0.48 -22.47
CA ALA A 114 -22.44 -0.43 -22.94
C ALA A 114 -22.90 -1.79 -23.52
N GLY A 115 -24.07 -2.26 -23.09
CA GLY A 115 -24.63 -3.56 -23.48
C GLY A 115 -24.31 -4.71 -22.51
N THR A 116 -23.54 -4.48 -21.45
CA THR A 116 -23.33 -5.49 -20.40
C THR A 116 -24.42 -5.43 -19.33
N PRO A 117 -24.66 -6.52 -18.57
CA PRO A 117 -25.62 -6.50 -17.47
C PRO A 117 -25.23 -5.50 -16.37
N ALA A 118 -26.23 -5.10 -15.57
CA ALA A 118 -26.02 -4.26 -14.40
C ALA A 118 -25.25 -5.00 -13.29
N LEU A 119 -25.55 -6.28 -13.11
CA LEU A 119 -24.86 -7.18 -12.18
C LEU A 119 -24.83 -8.58 -12.80
N ARG A 120 -23.71 -9.29 -12.61
CA ARG A 120 -23.62 -10.71 -12.96
C ARG A 120 -23.82 -11.56 -11.69
N PRO A 121 -24.70 -12.56 -11.71
CA PRO A 121 -24.83 -13.50 -10.58
C PRO A 121 -23.59 -14.37 -10.37
N GLU A 122 -22.84 -14.62 -11.45
CA GLU A 122 -21.65 -15.46 -11.47
C GLU A 122 -20.52 -14.75 -12.24
N TYR A 123 -19.28 -15.00 -11.82
CA TYR A 123 -18.10 -14.49 -12.53
C TYR A 123 -18.03 -15.03 -13.95
N SER A 124 -17.66 -14.20 -14.92
CA SER A 124 -17.48 -14.63 -16.32
C SER A 124 -16.34 -15.63 -16.52
N GLY A 125 -15.41 -15.69 -15.58
CA GLY A 125 -14.30 -16.63 -15.58
C GLY A 125 -13.29 -16.38 -14.47
N LEU A 126 -12.22 -17.19 -14.49
CA LEU A 126 -11.16 -17.12 -13.48
C LEU A 126 -10.49 -15.75 -13.36
N PRO A 127 -10.22 -14.99 -14.45
CA PRO A 127 -9.64 -13.64 -14.31
C PRO A 127 -10.53 -12.69 -13.50
N ALA A 128 -11.84 -12.69 -13.73
CA ALA A 128 -12.76 -11.82 -13.01
C ALA A 128 -12.82 -12.18 -11.52
N LEU A 129 -12.92 -13.49 -11.21
CA LEU A 129 -12.84 -13.99 -9.84
C LEU A 129 -11.53 -13.58 -9.15
N LEU A 130 -10.40 -13.74 -9.83
CA LEU A 130 -9.09 -13.41 -9.27
C LEU A 130 -8.93 -11.91 -9.05
N HIS A 131 -9.43 -11.06 -9.96
CA HIS A 131 -9.42 -9.60 -9.80
C HIS A 131 -10.09 -9.17 -8.49
N ASP A 132 -11.30 -9.65 -8.23
CA ASP A 132 -12.06 -9.28 -7.04
C ASP A 132 -11.45 -9.92 -5.78
N ALA A 133 -11.02 -11.18 -5.87
CA ALA A 133 -10.39 -11.91 -4.77
C ALA A 133 -9.08 -11.26 -4.29
N VAL A 134 -8.31 -10.62 -5.17
CA VAL A 134 -7.09 -9.89 -4.77
C VAL A 134 -7.38 -8.45 -4.33
N ALA A 135 -8.44 -7.82 -4.87
CA ALA A 135 -8.81 -6.47 -4.52
C ALA A 135 -9.22 -6.34 -3.04
N VAL A 136 -10.05 -7.26 -2.54
CA VAL A 136 -10.54 -7.26 -1.14
C VAL A 136 -9.41 -7.23 -0.11
N PRO A 137 -8.45 -8.18 -0.09
CA PRO A 137 -7.35 -8.15 0.87
C PRO A 137 -6.42 -6.94 0.66
N GLY A 138 -6.26 -6.44 -0.56
CA GLY A 138 -5.51 -5.22 -0.85
C GLY A 138 -6.10 -3.99 -0.18
N PHE A 139 -7.42 -3.78 -0.33
CA PHE A 139 -8.11 -2.66 0.30
C PHE A 139 -8.14 -2.80 1.83
N ALA A 140 -8.39 -4.00 2.35
CA ALA A 140 -8.31 -4.27 3.79
C ALA A 140 -6.92 -3.94 4.36
N ALA A 141 -5.86 -4.28 3.62
CA ALA A 141 -4.49 -3.97 4.02
C ALA A 141 -4.25 -2.45 4.11
N LEU A 142 -4.80 -1.64 3.20
CA LEU A 142 -4.71 -0.17 3.29
C LEU A 142 -5.42 0.38 4.53
N THR A 143 -6.64 -0.08 4.83
CA THR A 143 -7.36 0.32 6.05
C THR A 143 -6.53 0.01 7.29
N ILE A 144 -6.02 -1.22 7.40
CA ILE A 144 -5.22 -1.65 8.55
C ILE A 144 -3.90 -0.87 8.60
N ALA A 145 -3.28 -0.57 7.45
CA ALA A 145 -2.06 0.23 7.39
C ALA A 145 -2.29 1.64 7.96
N GLY A 146 -3.41 2.29 7.60
CA GLY A 146 -3.82 3.58 8.13
C GLY A 146 -3.94 3.57 9.66
N ILE A 147 -4.59 2.54 10.21
CA ILE A 147 -4.75 2.34 11.66
C ILE A 147 -3.40 2.09 12.35
N VAL A 148 -2.57 1.20 11.80
CA VAL A 148 -1.23 0.89 12.34
C VAL A 148 -0.36 2.15 12.38
N VAL A 149 -0.39 2.95 11.31
CA VAL A 149 0.35 4.22 11.23
C VAL A 149 -0.25 5.25 12.20
N ALA A 150 -1.57 5.32 12.35
CA ALA A 150 -2.24 6.18 13.32
C ALA A 150 -1.80 5.88 14.76
N VAL A 151 -1.88 4.61 15.18
CA VAL A 151 -1.45 4.14 16.50
C VAL A 151 0.03 4.44 16.73
N ARG A 152 0.88 4.21 15.72
CA ARG A 152 2.31 4.52 15.79
C ARG A 152 2.56 6.01 16.00
N PHE A 153 1.84 6.89 15.30
CA PHE A 153 1.97 8.34 15.50
C PHE A 153 1.43 8.80 16.85
N ALA A 154 0.33 8.21 17.33
CA ALA A 154 -0.22 8.49 18.65
C ALA A 154 0.77 8.12 19.77
N ARG A 155 1.39 6.93 19.68
CA ARG A 155 2.44 6.49 20.63
C ARG A 155 3.66 7.42 20.65
N ARG A 156 3.93 8.12 19.54
CA ARG A 156 5.00 9.12 19.43
C ARG A 156 4.53 10.55 19.70
N ARG A 157 3.32 10.72 20.26
CA ARG A 157 2.69 12.02 20.57
C ARG A 157 2.59 12.96 19.36
N ARG A 158 2.46 12.41 18.15
CA ARG A 158 2.26 13.16 16.89
C ARG A 158 0.77 13.14 16.51
N TYR A 159 -0.06 13.77 17.33
CA TYR A 159 -1.52 13.64 17.27
C TYR A 159 -2.14 14.07 15.94
N GLY A 160 -1.65 15.14 15.29
CA GLY A 160 -2.18 15.54 13.99
C GLY A 160 -2.04 14.47 12.91
N TRP A 161 -0.91 13.76 12.87
CA TRP A 161 -0.70 12.66 11.92
C TRP A 161 -1.43 11.37 12.33
N ALA A 162 -1.63 11.17 13.63
CA ALA A 162 -2.44 10.08 14.12
C ALA A 162 -3.91 10.26 13.70
N ALA A 163 -4.48 11.44 13.95
CA ALA A 163 -5.84 11.80 13.57
C ALA A 163 -6.02 11.76 12.05
N TYR A 164 -5.08 12.32 11.28
CA TYR A 164 -5.15 12.28 9.81
C TYR A 164 -5.14 10.85 9.26
N SER A 165 -4.29 9.96 9.79
CA SER A 165 -4.22 8.57 9.34
C SER A 165 -5.47 7.77 9.75
N ALA A 166 -6.01 8.02 10.95
CA ALA A 166 -7.26 7.41 11.40
C ALA A 166 -8.45 7.88 10.56
N ALA A 167 -8.57 9.19 10.32
CA ALA A 167 -9.60 9.78 9.47
C ALA A 167 -9.53 9.25 8.03
N THR A 168 -8.31 9.11 7.48
CA THR A 168 -8.09 8.47 6.17
C THR A 168 -8.66 7.06 6.16
N ALA A 169 -8.33 6.22 7.15
CA ALA A 169 -8.81 4.85 7.22
C ALA A 169 -10.35 4.76 7.32
N VAL A 170 -10.97 5.66 8.10
CA VAL A 170 -12.43 5.76 8.21
C VAL A 170 -13.05 6.18 6.88
N VAL A 171 -12.64 7.31 6.32
CA VAL A 171 -13.19 7.84 5.05
C VAL A 171 -13.01 6.84 3.92
N PHE A 172 -11.82 6.24 3.81
CA PHE A 172 -11.54 5.20 2.84
C PHE A 172 -12.48 4.00 2.99
N THR A 173 -12.59 3.45 4.20
CA THR A 173 -13.39 2.23 4.44
C THR A 173 -14.87 2.49 4.25
N THR A 174 -15.39 3.60 4.80
CA THR A 174 -16.81 3.95 4.64
C THR A 174 -17.16 4.19 3.17
N SER A 175 -16.33 4.96 2.45
CA SER A 175 -16.59 5.22 1.02
C SER A 175 -16.50 3.93 0.19
N LEU A 176 -15.55 3.04 0.52
CA LEU A 176 -15.43 1.75 -0.16
C LEU A 176 -16.64 0.85 0.12
N VAL A 177 -17.10 0.73 1.37
CA VAL A 177 -18.27 -0.08 1.71
C VAL A 177 -19.51 0.44 0.99
N LEU A 178 -19.78 1.76 1.05
CA LEU A 178 -20.92 2.35 0.36
C LEU A 178 -20.83 2.17 -1.17
N SER A 179 -19.63 2.25 -1.73
CA SER A 179 -19.38 1.94 -3.13
C SER A 179 -19.73 0.49 -3.47
N GLN A 180 -19.33 -0.48 -2.64
CA GLN A 180 -19.67 -1.89 -2.87
C GLN A 180 -21.17 -2.13 -2.81
N LEU A 181 -21.88 -1.52 -1.84
CA LEU A 181 -23.35 -1.59 -1.80
C LEU A 181 -23.99 -1.09 -3.11
N GLY A 182 -23.46 -0.01 -3.68
CA GLY A 182 -23.94 0.50 -4.96
C GLY A 182 -23.62 -0.42 -6.14
N PHE A 183 -22.44 -1.05 -6.15
CA PHE A 183 -22.06 -2.03 -7.18
C PHE A 183 -22.89 -3.32 -7.08
N ASP A 184 -23.27 -3.72 -5.86
CA ASP A 184 -24.23 -4.79 -5.58
C ASP A 184 -25.69 -4.41 -5.92
N GLN A 185 -25.89 -3.27 -6.59
CA GLN A 185 -27.18 -2.74 -7.05
C GLN A 185 -28.16 -2.40 -5.93
N LEU A 186 -27.66 -2.02 -4.75
CA LEU A 186 -28.50 -1.56 -3.64
C LEU A 186 -28.78 -0.07 -3.72
N GLU A 187 -30.06 0.30 -3.78
CA GLU A 187 -30.52 1.69 -3.71
C GLU A 187 -30.30 2.28 -2.29
N PRO A 188 -29.99 3.59 -2.16
CA PRO A 188 -29.85 4.61 -3.20
C PRO A 188 -28.42 4.71 -3.80
N TRP A 189 -27.55 3.73 -3.53
CA TRP A 189 -26.10 3.88 -3.75
C TRP A 189 -25.66 3.64 -5.20
N VAL A 190 -26.49 3.00 -6.03
CA VAL A 190 -26.19 2.59 -7.40
C VAL A 190 -25.67 3.77 -8.25
N ASN A 191 -26.32 4.93 -8.14
CA ASN A 191 -25.97 6.12 -8.94
C ASN A 191 -24.74 6.89 -8.44
N HIS A 192 -24.18 6.49 -7.30
CA HIS A 192 -23.05 7.16 -6.65
C HIS A 192 -21.88 6.21 -6.38
N ALA A 193 -21.99 4.94 -6.75
CA ALA A 193 -21.01 3.91 -6.44
C ALA A 193 -19.62 4.28 -6.96
N GLY A 194 -19.51 4.70 -8.23
CA GLY A 194 -18.27 5.15 -8.85
C GLY A 194 -17.66 6.38 -8.16
N LEU A 195 -18.47 7.34 -7.72
CA LEU A 195 -18.01 8.52 -6.98
C LEU A 195 -17.47 8.15 -5.60
N LEU A 196 -18.19 7.29 -4.87
CA LEU A 196 -17.78 6.80 -3.56
C LEU A 196 -16.47 6.00 -3.66
N GLN A 197 -16.33 5.15 -4.68
CA GLN A 197 -15.07 4.43 -4.94
C GLN A 197 -13.90 5.39 -5.17
N ARG A 198 -14.10 6.43 -6.00
CA ARG A 198 -13.08 7.45 -6.27
C ARG A 198 -12.68 8.20 -5.02
N THR A 199 -13.66 8.54 -4.18
CA THR A 199 -13.41 9.20 -2.90
C THR A 199 -12.51 8.34 -2.02
N ALA A 200 -12.77 7.03 -1.95
CA ALA A 200 -11.88 6.09 -1.27
C ALA A 200 -10.48 6.10 -1.89
N ILE A 201 -10.37 5.86 -3.19
CA ILE A 201 -9.10 5.76 -3.94
C ILE A 201 -8.25 7.03 -3.77
N VAL A 202 -8.83 8.21 -4.01
CA VAL A 202 -8.14 9.51 -3.88
C VAL A 202 -7.68 9.74 -2.43
N THR A 203 -8.51 9.39 -1.45
CA THR A 203 -8.15 9.50 -0.02
C THR A 203 -6.93 8.65 0.32
N ALA A 204 -6.94 7.37 -0.08
CA ALA A 204 -5.83 6.45 0.19
C ALA A 204 -4.54 6.86 -0.52
N TRP A 205 -4.61 7.22 -1.81
CA TRP A 205 -3.43 7.65 -2.58
C TRP A 205 -2.85 8.97 -2.08
N THR A 206 -3.70 9.91 -1.68
CA THR A 206 -3.26 11.16 -1.06
C THR A 206 -2.52 10.86 0.25
N TRP A 207 -3.06 9.97 1.08
CA TRP A 207 -2.40 9.56 2.32
C TRP A 207 -1.04 8.89 2.09
N LEU A 208 -0.94 7.94 1.14
CA LEU A 208 0.34 7.31 0.78
C LEU A 208 1.37 8.33 0.29
N THR A 209 0.94 9.27 -0.56
CA THR A 209 1.78 10.34 -1.11
C THR A 209 2.31 11.25 -0.01
N LEU A 210 1.43 11.72 0.89
CA LEU A 210 1.80 12.60 2.00
C LEU A 210 2.65 11.86 3.03
N LEU A 211 2.38 10.58 3.28
CA LEU A 211 3.23 9.73 4.11
C LEU A 211 4.64 9.68 3.50
N GLY A 212 4.77 9.39 2.21
CA GLY A 212 6.06 9.37 1.52
C GLY A 212 6.81 10.70 1.60
N LEU A 213 6.12 11.82 1.39
CA LEU A 213 6.71 13.17 1.55
C LEU A 213 7.21 13.41 2.97
N ARG A 214 6.43 13.02 3.99
CA ARG A 214 6.84 13.13 5.39
C ARG A 214 8.08 12.31 5.69
N LEU A 215 8.13 11.06 5.23
CA LEU A 215 9.28 10.18 5.44
C LEU A 215 10.55 10.73 4.77
N ARG A 216 10.43 11.33 3.58
CA ARG A 216 11.56 11.98 2.90
C ARG A 216 12.08 13.19 3.67
N ARG A 217 11.20 13.95 4.34
CA ARG A 217 11.56 15.14 5.13
C ARG A 217 12.15 14.79 6.50
N ALA A 218 11.76 13.67 7.09
CA ALA A 218 12.20 13.27 8.43
C ALA A 218 13.67 12.80 8.52
N GLY A 219 14.33 12.58 7.37
CA GLY A 219 15.70 12.05 7.32
C GLY A 219 15.77 10.56 7.67
N PHE A 220 16.75 9.85 7.13
CA PHE A 220 17.09 8.50 7.59
C PHE A 220 17.88 8.63 8.89
N PRO A 221 17.58 7.83 9.93
CA PRO A 221 18.54 7.67 11.01
C PRO A 221 19.89 7.28 10.38
N ALA A 222 20.97 7.97 10.75
CA ALA A 222 22.30 7.58 10.29
C ALA A 222 22.50 6.09 10.64
N PRO A 223 23.17 5.30 9.77
CA PRO A 223 23.55 3.95 10.15
C PRO A 223 24.34 4.03 11.47
N HIS A 224 24.04 3.12 12.40
CA HIS A 224 24.74 3.02 13.67
C HIS A 224 26.25 3.04 13.42
N ASN A 225 26.92 4.05 13.97
CA ASN A 225 28.36 4.14 13.90
C ASN A 225 28.90 3.69 15.26
N PRO A 226 29.39 2.44 15.38
CA PRO A 226 29.95 1.95 16.63
C PRO A 226 31.21 2.72 17.07
N GLU A 227 31.81 3.51 16.18
CA GLU A 227 32.95 4.39 16.48
C GLU A 227 32.52 5.81 16.89
N ASN A 228 31.22 6.14 16.88
CA ASN A 228 30.74 7.43 17.36
C ASN A 228 30.33 7.34 18.84
N PRO A 229 31.11 7.90 19.78
CA PRO A 229 30.82 7.83 21.21
C PRO A 229 29.54 8.58 21.62
N GLU A 230 28.96 9.39 20.74
CA GLU A 230 27.70 10.13 20.98
C GLU A 230 26.43 9.44 20.44
N ASP A 231 26.51 8.21 19.90
CA ASP A 231 25.32 7.48 19.47
C ASP A 231 24.46 7.04 20.69
N PRO A 232 23.22 7.56 20.85
CA PRO A 232 22.42 7.39 22.09
C PRO A 232 21.81 5.99 22.24
N THR A 233 22.19 5.02 21.40
CA THR A 233 21.64 3.66 21.48
C THR A 233 22.32 2.86 22.60
N PRO A 234 21.57 2.27 23.55
CA PRO A 234 22.18 1.50 24.64
C PRO A 234 22.97 0.33 24.06
N ALA A 235 24.26 0.25 24.40
CA ALA A 235 25.15 -0.83 24.01
C ALA A 235 24.47 -2.19 24.22
N ARG A 236 24.28 -2.95 23.14
CA ARG A 236 23.73 -4.29 23.22
C ARG A 236 24.69 -5.10 24.09
N LYS A 237 24.25 -5.53 25.28
CA LYS A 237 25.08 -6.32 26.20
C LYS A 237 25.67 -7.50 25.41
N PRO A 238 26.98 -7.76 25.52
CA PRO A 238 27.60 -8.90 24.86
C PRO A 238 26.85 -10.16 25.28
N VAL A 239 26.36 -10.92 24.30
CA VAL A 239 25.92 -12.29 24.58
C VAL A 239 27.21 -13.05 24.89
N LEU A 240 27.45 -13.29 26.18
CA LEU A 240 28.57 -14.14 26.60
C LEU A 240 28.40 -15.50 25.92
N PRO A 241 29.45 -16.04 25.27
CA PRO A 241 29.37 -17.38 24.71
C PRO A 241 29.11 -18.38 25.83
N ASN A 242 28.08 -19.20 25.65
CA ASN A 242 27.86 -20.36 26.51
C ASN A 242 29.17 -21.17 26.57
N GLY A 243 29.74 -21.31 27.76
CA GLY A 243 30.96 -22.07 28.00
C GLY A 243 30.82 -23.52 27.53
N PRO A 244 31.93 -24.18 27.18
CA PRO A 244 31.88 -25.51 26.57
C PRO A 244 31.33 -26.54 27.56
N ALA A 245 30.38 -27.32 27.06
CA ALA A 245 30.00 -28.60 27.64
C ALA A 245 31.16 -29.59 27.49
N GLY A 246 31.69 -30.07 28.62
CA GLY A 246 32.64 -31.17 28.70
C GLY A 246 33.09 -31.32 30.16
N ALA A 247 33.27 -32.49 30.75
CA ALA A 247 33.13 -33.86 30.31
C ALA A 247 32.89 -34.72 31.57
N ARG A 248 32.36 -35.92 31.38
CA ARG A 248 32.27 -36.98 32.40
C ARG A 248 33.66 -37.40 32.89
N SER A 249 33.81 -37.69 34.18
CA SER A 249 34.53 -38.88 34.68
C SER A 249 34.26 -39.11 36.17
N ALA A 250 34.12 -40.38 36.52
CA ALA A 250 33.72 -40.92 37.81
C ALA A 250 34.89 -41.16 38.78
N SER A 251 34.50 -41.54 40.02
CA SER A 251 35.23 -42.36 41.02
C SER A 251 36.08 -41.63 42.08
N ALA A 252 35.65 -41.70 43.35
CA ALA A 252 36.21 -42.62 44.36
C ALA A 252 35.84 -42.22 45.81
N ALA A 253 35.32 -43.18 46.57
CA ALA A 253 35.47 -43.44 48.02
C ALA A 253 35.48 -42.27 49.03
N GLN A 254 34.44 -42.17 49.87
CA GLN A 254 34.35 -42.74 51.24
C GLN A 254 32.95 -42.48 51.82
#